data_AF-A0A2V5NM05-F1
#
_entry.id   AF-A0A2V5NM05-F1
#
_cell.length_a   1.000
_cell.length_b   1.000
_cell.length_c   1.000
_cell.angle_alpha   90.00
_cell.angle_beta   90.00
_cell.angle_gamma   90.00
#
_symmetry.space_group_name_H-M   'P 1'
#
loop_
_entity.id
_entity.type
_entity.pdbx_description
1 polymer ?
#
loop_
_entity_poly.entity_id
_entity_poly.type
_entity_poly.pdbx_seq_one_letter_code
_entity_poly.pdbx_strand_id
1 'polypeptide(L)' 'AAATIVDLAATMGIDFLVIGASQRPAMVKLLRGSVATNVAQHLPDSIHLVIYG' A
#
# COMPACT_ATOMS: atom_id res chain seq x y z
N ALA A 1 -6.75 -4.89 -6.26
CA ALA A 1 -5.98 -5.19 -5.04
C ALA A 1 -5.87 -3.95 -4.15
N ALA A 2 -5.23 -2.87 -4.60
CA ALA A 2 -5.03 -1.66 -3.78
C ALA A 2 -6.33 -1.07 -3.21
N ALA A 3 -7.36 -0.87 -4.04
CA ALA A 3 -8.67 -0.34 -3.59
C ALA A 3 -9.25 -1.16 -2.43
N THR A 4 -9.33 -2.48 -2.55
CA THR A 4 -9.83 -3.36 -1.49
C THR A 4 -9.03 -3.26 -0.20
N ILE A 5 -7.70 -3.09 -0.29
CA ILE A 5 -6.84 -2.91 0.89
C ILE A 5 -7.18 -1.59 1.60
N VAL A 6 -7.32 -0.51 0.84
CA VAL A 6 -7.67 0.82 1.37
C VAL A 6 -9.05 0.80 2.01
N ASP A 7 -10.05 0.25 1.33
CA ASP A 7 -11.42 0.17 1.83
C ASP A 7 -11.49 -0.63 3.13
N LEU A 8 -10.78 -1.77 3.18
CA LEU A 8 -10.77 -2.61 4.37
C LEU A 8 -10.07 -1.94 5.55
N ALA A 9 -8.92 -1.31 5.31
CA ALA A 9 -8.16 -0.58 6.34
C ALA A 9 -8.99 0.56 6.94
N ALA A 10 -9.67 1.33 6.08
CA ALA A 10 -10.57 2.41 6.51
C ALA A 10 -11.79 1.86 7.26
N THR A 11 -12.43 0.79 6.76
CA THR A 11 -13.61 0.17 7.39
C THR A 11 -13.28 -0.40 8.77
N MET A 12 -12.09 -0.98 8.93
CA MET A 12 -11.65 -1.57 10.20
C MET A 12 -11.12 -0.53 11.19
N GLY A 13 -10.84 0.71 10.77
CA GLY A 13 -10.32 1.76 11.63
C GLY A 13 -8.95 1.41 12.23
N ILE A 14 -8.07 0.77 11.47
CA ILE A 14 -6.73 0.37 11.94
C ILE A 14 -5.80 1.58 12.06
N ASP A 15 -4.89 1.55 13.03
CA ASP A 15 -3.87 2.59 13.19
C ASP A 15 -2.65 2.39 12.26
N PHE A 16 -2.36 1.13 11.90
CA PHE A 16 -1.17 0.76 11.11
C PHE A 16 -1.51 -0.24 10.01
N LEU A 17 -0.97 -0.01 8.80
CA LEU A 17 -1.03 -0.94 7.68
C LEU A 17 0.39 -1.32 7.25
N VAL A 18 0.72 -2.62 7.28
CA VAL A 18 2.04 -3.12 6.85
C VAL A 18 1.93 -3.78 5.47
N ILE A 19 2.72 -3.34 4.50
CA ILE A 19 2.77 -3.92 3.14
C ILE A 19 4.16 -4.46 2.83
N GLY A 20 4.21 -5.73 2.43
CA GLY A 20 5.40 -6.37 1.89
C GLY A 20 5.81 -5.81 0.53
N ALA A 21 7.07 -5.39 0.37
CA ALA A 21 7.64 -5.01 -0.91
C ALA A 21 8.42 -6.18 -1.53
N SER A 22 8.19 -6.47 -2.81
CA SER A 22 9.02 -7.44 -3.55
C SER A 22 10.34 -6.81 -4.01
N GLN A 23 11.45 -7.55 -3.94
CA GLN A 23 12.80 -7.14 -4.41
C GLN A 23 12.98 -7.18 -5.94
N ARG A 24 11.88 -7.12 -6.69
CA ARG A 24 11.95 -7.12 -8.17
C ARG A 24 12.53 -5.80 -8.68
N PRO A 25 13.29 -5.81 -9.81
CA PRO A 25 13.98 -4.63 -10.32
C PRO A 25 13.04 -3.43 -10.52
N ALA A 26 13.51 -2.25 -10.10
CA ALA A 26 12.73 -1.01 -9.96
C ALA A 26 11.97 -0.59 -11.22
N MET A 27 12.52 -0.84 -12.42
CA MET A 27 11.85 -0.50 -13.69
C MET A 27 10.52 -1.24 -13.89
N VAL A 28 10.37 -2.47 -13.39
CA VAL A 28 9.11 -3.22 -13.49
C VAL A 28 8.04 -2.65 -12.55
N LYS A 29 8.42 -2.12 -11.38
CA LYS A 29 7.50 -1.44 -10.45
C LYS A 29 7.04 -0.10 -10.99
N LEU A 30 7.93 0.67 -11.61
CA LEU A 30 7.63 1.99 -12.19
C LEU A 30 6.66 1.88 -13.38
N LEU A 31 6.89 0.93 -14.28
CA LEU A 31 6.05 0.74 -15.47
C LEU A 31 4.65 0.20 -15.17
N ARG A 32 4.43 -0.42 -14.00
CA ARG A 32 3.16 -1.11 -13.69
C ARG A 32 2.34 -0.49 -12.55
N GLY A 33 2.85 0.52 -11.84
CA GLY A 33 2.18 1.07 -10.67
C GLY A 33 2.00 0.01 -9.58
N SER A 34 2.97 -0.10 -8.68
CA SER A 34 2.93 -1.16 -7.66
C SER A 34 1.73 -1.02 -6.72
N VAL A 35 1.22 -2.14 -6.19
CA VAL A 35 0.13 -2.12 -5.20
C VAL A 35 0.49 -1.27 -3.99
N ALA A 36 1.73 -1.37 -3.49
CA ALA A 36 2.21 -0.54 -2.38
C ALA A 36 2.15 0.96 -2.71
N THR A 37 2.55 1.34 -3.93
CA THR A 37 2.46 2.73 -4.41
C THR A 37 1.01 3.21 -4.47
N ASN A 38 0.11 2.39 -5.02
CA ASN A 38 -1.29 2.76 -5.16
C ASN A 38 -2.00 2.85 -3.80
N VAL A 39 -1.69 1.95 -2.86
CA VAL A 39 -2.19 2.06 -1.48
C VAL A 39 -1.66 3.33 -0.81
N ALA A 40 -0.36 3.63 -0.93
CA ALA A 40 0.22 4.84 -0.35
C ALA A 40 -0.42 6.14 -0.84
N GLN A 41 -0.95 6.16 -2.07
CA GLN A 41 -1.60 7.34 -2.65
C GLN A 41 -3.04 7.55 -2.19
N HIS A 42 -3.72 6.51 -1.71
CA HIS A 42 -5.16 6.56 -1.42
C HIS A 42 -5.50 6.22 0.04
N LEU A 43 -4.52 5.79 0.84
CA LEU A 43 -4.74 5.50 2.24
C LEU A 43 -4.98 6.82 3.01
N PRO A 44 -5.99 6.88 3.91
CA PRO A 44 -6.20 8.07 4.75
C PRO A 44 -4.98 8.39 5.64
N ASP A 45 -4.72 9.67 5.86
CA ASP A 45 -3.60 10.15 6.68
C ASP A 45 -3.63 9.68 8.15
N SER A 46 -4.81 9.25 8.62
CA SER A 46 -4.99 8.69 9.96
C SER A 46 -4.39 7.28 10.10
N ILE A 47 -4.06 6.60 9.00
CA ILE A 47 -3.53 5.24 9.01
C ILE A 47 -2.05 5.29 8.62
N HIS A 48 -1.19 4.82 9.51
CA HIS A 48 0.24 4.83 9.26
C HIS A 48 0.65 3.65 8.37
N LEU A 49 1.12 3.93 7.15
CA LEU A 49 1.61 2.92 6.21
C LEU A 49 3.08 2.58 6.45
N VAL A 50 3.36 1.31 6.70
CA VAL A 50 4.73 0.77 6.81
C VAL A 50 5.02 -0.16 5.63
N ILE A 51 6.09 0.10 4.89
CA ILE A 51 6.53 -0.75 3.78
C ILE A 51 7.76 -1.54 4.23
N TYR A 52 7.72 -2.87 4.08
CA TYR A 52 8.78 -3.78 4.52
C TYR A 52 9.19 -4.74 3.40
N GLY A 53 10.47 -4.80 3.00
CA GLY A 53 10.97 -5.78 2.03
C GLY A 53 12.17 -5.31 1.19
#